data_AF-A0A354FLT2-F1
#
_entry.id   AF-A0A354FLT2-F1
#
_cell.length_a   1.000
_cell.length_b   1.000
_cell.length_c   1.000
_cell.angle_alpha   90.00
_cell.angle_beta   90.00
_cell.angle_gamma   90.00
#
_symmetry.space_group_name_H-M   'P 1'
#
loop_
_entity.id
_entity.type
_entity.pdbx_description
1 polymer ?
#
loop_
_entity_poly.entity_id
_entity_poly.type
_entity_poly.pdbx_seq_one_letter_code
_entity_poly.pdbx_strand_id
1 'polypeptide(L)'
;MLRFSANLSLLFTELPLLERFSAARECGFRGVEIQFPYETPATQIKAQLDLTELELVLINVPAGDLMNGGEGLASVPSKRHDFIDAVTKAAEYAEIVRPNLINVLPGCCFESESLGQYMETFQNNLAHAANVFRDQGIKTVFEAVNTKDVPGFLIHNCEQLIQALEDLQHSSVYLQYDIYHM
;
A
#
# COMPACT_ATOMS: atom_id res chain seq x y z
N MET A 1 12.14 21.48 -6.65
CA MET A 1 10.68 21.52 -6.86
C MET A 1 10.09 20.23 -6.33
N LEU A 2 8.83 20.26 -5.88
CA LEU A 2 8.09 19.05 -5.53
C LEU A 2 7.90 18.17 -6.77
N ARG A 3 7.87 16.84 -6.58
CA ARG A 3 7.52 15.85 -7.61
C ARG A 3 6.18 15.26 -7.22
N PHE A 4 5.22 15.26 -8.16
CA PHE A 4 3.88 14.74 -7.94
C PHE A 4 3.69 13.43 -8.70
N SER A 5 3.06 12.44 -8.05
CA SER A 5 2.48 11.26 -8.67
C SER A 5 0.99 11.46 -8.91
N ALA A 6 0.44 10.90 -9.99
CA ALA A 6 -1.00 10.77 -10.16
C ALA A 6 -1.47 9.43 -9.58
N ASN A 7 -2.41 9.47 -8.65
CA ASN A 7 -3.07 8.26 -8.15
C ASN A 7 -4.13 7.79 -9.15
N LEU A 8 -3.83 6.77 -9.94
CA LEU A 8 -4.71 6.28 -11.01
C LEU A 8 -5.90 5.48 -10.47
N SER A 9 -5.93 5.15 -9.17
CA SER A 9 -7.11 4.59 -8.53
C SER A 9 -8.18 5.65 -8.27
N LEU A 10 -7.79 6.93 -8.16
CA LEU A 10 -8.69 8.04 -7.84
C LEU A 10 -8.87 9.04 -9.00
N LEU A 11 -7.84 9.21 -9.83
CA LEU A 11 -7.84 10.13 -10.98
C LEU A 11 -8.06 9.38 -12.29
N PHE A 12 -8.64 10.08 -13.28
CA PHE A 12 -8.91 9.56 -14.63
C PHE A 12 -9.83 8.32 -14.62
N THR A 13 -10.73 8.23 -13.64
CA THR A 13 -11.59 7.06 -13.45
C THR A 13 -12.67 6.92 -14.51
N GLU A 14 -12.86 7.96 -15.33
CA GLU A 14 -13.68 7.98 -16.53
C GLU A 14 -13.12 7.06 -17.64
N LEU A 15 -11.85 6.65 -17.53
CA LEU A 15 -11.16 5.76 -18.46
C LEU A 15 -10.89 4.37 -17.83
N PRO A 16 -10.77 3.31 -18.65
CA PRO A 16 -10.20 2.04 -18.22
C PRO A 16 -8.77 2.20 -17.69
N LEU A 17 -8.36 1.38 -16.71
CA LEU A 17 -7.07 1.53 -16.00
C LEU A 17 -5.85 1.72 -16.93
N LEU A 18 -5.75 0.92 -17.99
CA LEU A 18 -4.60 0.98 -18.91
C LEU A 18 -4.51 2.30 -19.67
N GLU A 19 -5.65 2.96 -19.95
CA GLU A 19 -5.69 4.24 -20.66
C GLU A 19 -5.32 5.43 -19.74
N ARG A 20 -5.43 5.26 -18.41
CA ARG A 20 -5.13 6.31 -17.42
C ARG A 20 -3.65 6.72 -17.40
N PHE A 21 -2.74 5.83 -17.80
CA PHE A 21 -1.32 6.12 -17.86
C PHE A 21 -1.02 7.21 -18.89
N SER A 22 -1.57 7.08 -20.11
CA SER A 22 -1.41 8.09 -21.15
C SER A 22 -2.02 9.43 -20.72
N ALA A 23 -3.23 9.41 -20.13
CA ALA A 23 -3.87 10.62 -19.60
C ALA A 23 -3.02 11.33 -18.54
N ALA A 24 -2.44 10.58 -17.59
CA ALA A 24 -1.54 11.14 -16.58
C ALA A 24 -0.29 11.76 -17.22
N ARG A 25 0.33 11.09 -18.20
CA ARG A 25 1.50 11.62 -18.91
C ARG A 25 1.18 12.90 -19.69
N GLU A 26 0.04 12.96 -20.37
CA GLU A 26 -0.41 14.15 -21.10
C GLU A 26 -0.65 15.35 -20.18
N CYS A 27 -1.11 15.10 -18.94
CA CYS A 27 -1.21 16.14 -17.90
C CYS A 27 0.15 16.52 -17.27
N GLY A 28 1.26 15.96 -17.74
CA GLY A 28 2.61 16.32 -17.31
C GLY A 28 3.13 15.57 -16.08
N PHE A 29 2.41 14.55 -15.59
CA PHE A 29 2.92 13.70 -14.53
C PHE A 29 4.12 12.87 -15.02
N ARG A 30 5.04 12.59 -14.10
CA ARG A 30 6.21 11.72 -14.33
C ARG A 30 6.18 10.45 -13.49
N GLY A 31 5.30 10.40 -12.49
CA GLY A 31 5.07 9.24 -11.66
C GLY A 31 3.59 8.96 -11.51
N VAL A 32 3.26 7.71 -11.26
CA VAL A 32 1.90 7.25 -10.97
C VAL A 32 1.92 6.30 -9.79
N GLU A 33 0.79 6.19 -9.12
CA GLU A 33 0.54 5.21 -8.07
C GLU A 33 -0.81 4.55 -8.29
N ILE A 34 -0.96 3.32 -7.83
CA ILE A 34 -2.16 2.49 -8.03
C ILE A 34 -2.36 1.68 -6.77
N GLN A 35 -3.50 1.79 -6.10
CA GLN A 35 -3.74 1.08 -4.84
C GLN A 35 -3.61 -0.44 -5.03
N PHE A 36 -4.42 -1.06 -5.89
CA PHE A 36 -4.47 -2.51 -6.07
C PHE A 36 -4.53 -2.89 -7.56
N PRO A 37 -3.39 -3.06 -8.26
CA PRO A 37 -3.39 -3.33 -9.70
C PRO A 37 -3.63 -4.81 -10.07
N TYR A 38 -3.92 -5.67 -9.09
CA TYR A 38 -3.79 -7.13 -9.20
C TYR A 38 -4.79 -7.87 -10.09
N GLU A 39 -5.85 -7.20 -10.55
CA GLU A 39 -6.77 -7.75 -11.56
C GLU A 39 -6.18 -7.64 -12.97
N THR A 40 -5.21 -6.73 -13.16
CA THR A 40 -4.51 -6.54 -14.43
C THR A 40 -3.17 -7.27 -14.38
N PRO A 41 -2.80 -8.04 -15.42
CA PRO A 41 -1.49 -8.67 -15.48
C PRO A 41 -0.35 -7.64 -15.37
N ALA A 42 0.68 -7.92 -14.58
CA ALA A 42 1.82 -7.03 -14.36
C ALA A 42 2.51 -6.60 -15.68
N THR A 43 2.56 -7.50 -16.66
CA THR A 43 3.13 -7.22 -17.99
C THR A 43 2.38 -6.15 -18.76
N GLN A 44 1.05 -6.03 -18.58
CA GLN A 44 0.25 -4.98 -19.20
C GLN A 44 0.50 -3.63 -18.52
N ILE A 45 0.60 -3.59 -17.19
CA ILE A 45 1.00 -2.39 -16.47
C ILE A 45 2.41 -1.95 -16.88
N LYS A 46 3.36 -2.89 -16.96
CA LYS A 46 4.73 -2.61 -17.41
C LYS A 46 4.77 -2.02 -18.81
N ALA A 47 3.97 -2.55 -19.74
CA ALA A 47 3.88 -2.00 -21.09
C ALA A 47 3.39 -0.55 -21.10
N GLN A 48 2.43 -0.19 -20.24
CA GLN A 48 1.97 1.20 -20.13
C GLN A 48 3.02 2.12 -19.50
N LEU A 49 3.71 1.67 -18.45
CA LEU A 49 4.82 2.43 -17.84
C LEU A 49 5.93 2.71 -18.87
N ASP A 50 6.29 1.72 -19.68
CA ASP A 50 7.31 1.86 -20.73
C ASP A 50 6.87 2.80 -21.85
N LEU A 51 5.61 2.67 -22.31
CA LEU A 51 5.06 3.51 -23.38
C LEU A 51 5.00 4.99 -22.98
N THR A 52 4.71 5.26 -21.71
CA THR A 52 4.47 6.62 -21.20
C THR A 52 5.68 7.23 -20.49
N GLU A 53 6.73 6.44 -20.29
CA GLU A 53 7.92 6.79 -19.48
C GLU A 53 7.53 7.29 -18.08
N LEU A 54 6.50 6.68 -17.49
CA LEU A 54 6.05 6.96 -16.14
C LEU A 54 6.77 6.04 -15.15
N GLU A 55 7.16 6.60 -14.02
CA GLU A 55 7.64 5.81 -12.88
C GLU A 55 6.44 5.29 -12.08
N LEU A 56 6.43 4.01 -11.72
CA LEU A 56 5.48 3.50 -10.72
C LEU A 56 6.03 3.83 -9.33
N VAL A 57 5.36 4.76 -8.64
CA VAL A 57 5.80 5.25 -7.33
C VAL A 57 5.36 4.30 -6.24
N LEU A 58 4.08 3.92 -6.22
CA LEU A 58 3.51 3.15 -5.10
C LEU A 58 2.39 2.20 -5.53
N ILE A 59 2.37 1.03 -4.90
CA ILE A 59 1.23 0.11 -4.85
C ILE A 59 0.99 -0.38 -3.41
N ASN A 60 -0.19 -0.91 -3.11
CA ASN A 60 -0.48 -1.52 -1.80
C ASN A 60 -0.42 -3.05 -1.90
N VAL A 61 0.07 -3.73 -0.87
CA VAL A 61 -0.14 -5.19 -0.69
C VAL A 61 -1.65 -5.50 -0.73
N PRO A 62 -2.10 -6.62 -1.35
CA PRO A 62 -3.51 -7.00 -1.33
C PRO A 62 -4.08 -6.95 0.10
N ALA A 63 -5.20 -6.25 0.27
CA ALA A 63 -5.77 -5.97 1.59
C ALA A 63 -6.98 -6.84 1.94
N GLY A 64 -7.21 -7.94 1.21
CA GLY A 64 -8.33 -8.85 1.47
C GLY A 64 -9.69 -8.16 1.40
N ASP A 65 -10.46 -8.27 2.48
CA ASP A 65 -11.82 -7.74 2.62
C ASP A 65 -11.88 -6.27 3.08
N LEU A 66 -10.74 -5.60 3.29
CA LEU A 66 -10.68 -4.23 3.82
C LEU A 66 -11.53 -3.23 3.01
N MET A 67 -11.43 -3.28 1.68
CA MET A 67 -12.20 -2.39 0.79
C MET A 67 -13.71 -2.67 0.78
N ASN A 68 -14.13 -3.81 1.35
CA ASN A 68 -15.53 -4.21 1.52
C ASN A 68 -16.03 -4.01 2.97
N GLY A 69 -15.27 -3.28 3.80
CA GLY A 69 -15.60 -3.00 5.20
C GLY A 69 -15.16 -4.10 6.18
N GLY A 70 -14.38 -5.07 5.73
CA GLY A 70 -13.76 -6.06 6.60
C GLY A 70 -12.52 -5.54 7.34
N GLU A 71 -11.87 -6.44 8.07
CA GLU A 71 -10.69 -6.12 8.89
C GLU A 71 -9.41 -5.97 8.05
N GLY A 72 -9.39 -6.54 6.84
CA GLY A 72 -8.18 -6.68 6.04
C GLY A 72 -7.35 -7.89 6.43
N LEU A 73 -6.03 -7.81 6.20
CA LEU A 73 -5.10 -8.93 6.40
C LEU A 73 -4.00 -8.62 7.43
N ALA A 74 -3.36 -7.46 7.34
CA ALA A 74 -2.05 -7.22 7.96
C ALA A 74 -2.07 -7.32 9.49
N SER A 75 -3.15 -6.90 10.13
CA SER A 75 -3.30 -6.93 11.59
C SER A 75 -4.11 -8.13 12.12
N VAL A 76 -4.70 -8.96 11.27
CA VAL A 76 -5.67 -9.98 11.70
C VAL A 76 -4.95 -11.30 12.05
N PRO A 77 -4.92 -11.75 13.32
CA PRO A 77 -4.12 -12.90 13.74
C PRO A 77 -4.44 -14.20 12.99
N SER A 78 -5.73 -14.43 12.73
CA SER A 78 -6.21 -15.62 12.01
C SER A 78 -5.91 -15.61 10.51
N LYS A 79 -5.62 -14.45 9.91
CA LYS A 79 -5.33 -14.27 8.47
C LYS A 79 -3.84 -14.12 8.16
N ARG A 80 -2.95 -14.51 9.09
CA ARG A 80 -1.51 -14.39 8.91
C ARG A 80 -0.98 -15.13 7.67
N HIS A 81 -1.53 -16.30 7.36
CA HIS A 81 -1.12 -17.04 6.16
C HIS A 81 -1.54 -16.30 4.88
N ASP A 82 -2.79 -15.83 4.83
CA ASP A 82 -3.31 -15.03 3.72
C ASP A 82 -2.48 -13.74 3.50
N PHE A 83 -2.00 -13.11 4.58
CA PHE A 83 -1.10 -11.97 4.48
C PHE A 83 0.25 -12.33 3.84
N ILE A 84 0.85 -13.47 4.21
CA ILE A 84 2.10 -13.95 3.61
C ILE A 84 1.91 -14.20 2.11
N ASP A 85 0.80 -14.83 1.72
CA ASP A 85 0.46 -15.06 0.31
C ASP A 85 0.24 -13.74 -0.45
N ALA A 86 -0.39 -12.76 0.21
CA ALA A 86 -0.57 -11.41 -0.35
C ALA A 86 0.77 -10.69 -0.58
N VAL A 87 1.72 -10.81 0.36
CA VAL A 87 3.09 -10.27 0.22
C VAL A 87 3.83 -10.97 -0.92
N THR A 88 3.76 -12.29 -1.02
CA THR A 88 4.35 -13.05 -2.14
C THR A 88 3.79 -12.58 -3.48
N LYS A 89 2.47 -12.45 -3.60
CA LYS A 89 1.83 -11.94 -4.81
C LYS A 89 2.29 -10.51 -5.16
N ALA A 90 2.40 -9.64 -4.16
CA ALA A 90 2.91 -8.28 -4.36
C ALA A 90 4.37 -8.28 -4.82
N ALA A 91 5.20 -9.15 -4.25
CA ALA A 91 6.61 -9.32 -4.59
C ALA A 91 6.79 -9.81 -6.04
N GLU A 92 6.05 -10.83 -6.46
CA GLU A 92 6.05 -11.34 -7.85
C GLU A 92 5.60 -10.26 -8.84
N TYR A 93 4.57 -9.49 -8.48
CA TYR A 93 4.09 -8.38 -9.30
C TYR A 93 5.19 -7.30 -9.45
N ALA A 94 5.85 -6.99 -8.34
CA ALA A 94 6.88 -5.96 -8.25
C ALA A 94 8.17 -6.30 -9.00
N GLU A 95 8.51 -7.58 -9.19
CA GLU A 95 9.63 -7.99 -10.05
C GLU A 95 9.51 -7.44 -11.48
N ILE A 96 8.27 -7.32 -11.97
CA ILE A 96 7.95 -6.88 -13.32
C ILE A 96 7.80 -5.35 -13.40
N VAL A 97 6.99 -4.76 -12.51
CA VAL A 97 6.63 -3.33 -12.59
C VAL A 97 7.55 -2.41 -11.79
N ARG A 98 8.35 -2.95 -10.87
CA ARG A 98 9.38 -2.27 -10.06
C ARG A 98 8.89 -0.96 -9.43
N PRO A 99 7.90 -0.99 -8.52
CA PRO A 99 7.46 0.20 -7.81
C PRO A 99 8.57 0.70 -6.87
N ASN A 100 8.65 2.01 -6.64
CA ASN A 100 9.60 2.55 -5.67
C ASN A 100 9.25 2.17 -4.21
N LEU A 101 7.94 2.14 -3.93
CA LEU A 101 7.37 1.92 -2.60
C LEU A 101 6.27 0.85 -2.68
N ILE A 102 6.15 0.03 -1.64
CA ILE A 102 4.96 -0.82 -1.42
C ILE A 102 4.38 -0.51 -0.04
N ASN A 103 3.10 -0.17 -0.01
CA ASN A 103 2.35 0.16 1.20
C ASN A 103 1.69 -1.08 1.80
N VAL A 104 1.75 -1.21 3.12
CA VAL A 104 1.03 -2.22 3.90
C VAL A 104 -0.03 -1.51 4.75
N LEU A 105 -1.29 -1.66 4.35
CA LEU A 105 -2.41 -1.10 5.12
C LEU A 105 -2.59 -1.87 6.44
N PRO A 106 -2.59 -1.18 7.61
CA PRO A 106 -2.79 -1.82 8.90
C PRO A 106 -4.10 -2.61 9.02
N GLY A 107 -5.15 -2.17 8.33
CA GLY A 107 -6.48 -2.77 8.42
C GLY A 107 -7.31 -2.21 9.57
N CYS A 108 -8.40 -2.89 9.91
CA CYS A 108 -9.35 -2.47 10.93
C CYS A 108 -9.40 -3.43 12.11
N CYS A 109 -9.67 -2.88 13.30
CA CYS A 109 -9.95 -3.62 14.52
C CYS A 109 -11.25 -3.07 15.11
N PHE A 110 -12.30 -3.88 15.12
CA PHE A 110 -13.63 -3.46 15.59
C PHE A 110 -13.87 -3.74 17.07
N GLU A 111 -13.04 -4.57 17.68
CA GLU A 111 -13.13 -4.97 19.08
C GLU A 111 -11.95 -4.39 19.86
N SER A 112 -12.23 -3.46 20.78
CA SER A 112 -11.19 -2.75 21.53
C SER A 112 -10.31 -3.68 22.38
N GLU A 113 -10.86 -4.81 22.83
CA GLU A 113 -10.13 -5.83 23.59
C GLU A 113 -9.05 -6.55 22.78
N SER A 114 -9.18 -6.57 21.45
CA SER A 114 -8.22 -7.22 20.54
C SER A 114 -7.14 -6.29 20.01
N LEU A 115 -7.18 -4.99 20.32
CA LEU A 115 -6.25 -3.98 19.77
C LEU A 115 -4.77 -4.35 19.98
N GLY A 116 -4.42 -4.83 21.17
CA GLY A 116 -3.03 -5.23 21.46
C GLY A 116 -2.55 -6.37 20.57
N GLN A 117 -3.38 -7.40 20.38
CA GLN A 117 -3.07 -8.55 19.54
C GLN A 117 -3.00 -8.17 18.05
N TYR A 118 -3.86 -7.24 17.61
CA TYR A 118 -3.88 -6.75 16.23
C TYR A 118 -2.63 -5.91 15.92
N MET A 119 -2.20 -5.07 16.87
CA MET A 119 -0.97 -4.29 16.74
C MET A 119 0.27 -5.18 16.70
N GLU A 120 0.37 -6.18 17.59
CA GLU A 120 1.47 -7.15 17.58
C GLU A 120 1.52 -7.93 16.26
N THR A 121 0.36 -8.38 15.77
CA THR A 121 0.26 -9.08 14.48
C THR A 121 0.70 -8.17 13.34
N PHE A 122 0.24 -6.91 13.33
CA PHE A 122 0.61 -5.93 12.33
C PHE A 122 2.12 -5.68 12.29
N GLN A 123 2.75 -5.44 13.44
CA GLN A 123 4.20 -5.20 13.50
C GLN A 123 5.01 -6.40 12.98
N ASN A 124 4.65 -7.62 13.38
CA ASN A 124 5.30 -8.84 12.89
C ASN A 124 5.15 -9.01 11.37
N ASN A 125 3.96 -8.74 10.84
CA ASN A 125 3.65 -8.84 9.42
C ASN A 125 4.32 -7.73 8.60
N LEU A 126 4.36 -6.51 9.13
CA LEU A 126 5.04 -5.37 8.51
C LEU A 126 6.55 -5.63 8.40
N ALA A 127 7.18 -6.17 9.46
CA ALA A 127 8.58 -6.59 9.42
C ALA A 127 8.82 -7.70 8.39
N HIS A 128 7.91 -8.67 8.28
CA HIS A 128 8.00 -9.70 7.25
C HIS A 128 7.96 -9.12 5.84
N ALA A 129 6.96 -8.29 5.53
CA ALA A 129 6.84 -7.62 4.22
C ALA A 129 8.08 -6.79 3.89
N ALA A 130 8.60 -6.05 4.87
CA ALA A 130 9.82 -5.26 4.71
C ALA A 130 11.06 -6.07 4.37
N ASN A 131 11.22 -7.26 4.96
CA ASN A 131 12.33 -8.14 4.61
C ASN A 131 12.21 -8.67 3.17
N VAL A 132 10.99 -9.04 2.74
CA VAL A 132 10.74 -9.54 1.38
C VAL A 132 11.02 -8.46 0.33
N PHE A 133 10.47 -7.25 0.52
CA PHE A 133 10.61 -6.17 -0.48
C PHE A 133 12.02 -5.55 -0.50
N ARG A 134 12.74 -5.56 0.63
CA ARG A 134 14.13 -5.10 0.69
C ARG A 134 15.03 -5.87 -0.26
N ASP A 135 14.84 -7.18 -0.41
CA ASP A 135 15.66 -8.02 -1.28
C ASP A 135 15.47 -7.66 -2.78
N GLN A 136 14.37 -6.98 -3.11
CA GLN A 136 14.09 -6.41 -4.44
C GLN A 136 14.51 -4.92 -4.57
N GLY A 137 15.06 -4.32 -3.51
CA GLY A 137 15.42 -2.90 -3.46
C GLY A 137 14.22 -1.95 -3.31
N ILE A 138 13.07 -2.47 -2.90
CA ILE A 138 11.82 -1.71 -2.74
C ILE A 138 11.64 -1.33 -1.27
N LYS A 139 11.19 -0.11 -1.01
CA LYS A 139 10.93 0.36 0.36
C LYS A 139 9.51 0.01 0.78
N THR A 140 9.36 -0.43 2.02
CA THR A 140 8.05 -0.66 2.62
C THR A 140 7.58 0.59 3.33
N VAL A 141 6.32 0.96 3.10
CA VAL A 141 5.64 2.02 3.84
C VAL A 141 4.36 1.49 4.49
N PHE A 142 3.86 2.22 5.47
CA PHE A 142 2.52 2.07 6.00
C PHE A 142 1.95 3.45 6.30
N GLU A 143 0.63 3.57 6.33
CA GLU A 143 -0.05 4.84 6.52
C GLU A 143 -1.10 4.78 7.62
N ALA A 144 -1.49 5.97 8.05
CA ALA A 144 -2.65 6.16 8.91
C ALA A 144 -3.84 6.63 8.06
N VAL A 145 -5.03 6.10 8.35
CA VAL A 145 -6.27 6.45 7.65
C VAL A 145 -7.30 6.94 8.66
N ASN A 146 -8.02 8.02 8.31
CA ASN A 146 -9.00 8.61 9.21
C ASN A 146 -10.20 7.65 9.46
N THR A 147 -10.75 7.71 10.67
CA THR A 147 -11.89 6.86 11.07
C THR A 147 -13.26 7.35 10.58
N LYS A 148 -13.32 8.49 9.88
CA LYS A 148 -14.56 8.98 9.27
C LYS A 148 -14.87 8.21 7.99
N ASP A 149 -13.85 8.03 7.15
CA ASP A 149 -13.96 7.31 5.89
C ASP A 149 -13.79 5.80 6.08
N VAL A 150 -12.91 5.40 7.01
CA VAL A 150 -12.66 3.98 7.33
C VAL A 150 -12.83 3.74 8.84
N PRO A 151 -14.07 3.54 9.32
CA PRO A 151 -14.33 3.27 10.73
C PRO A 151 -13.55 2.05 11.23
N GLY A 152 -12.96 2.16 12.43
CA GLY A 152 -12.21 1.08 13.07
C GLY A 152 -10.78 0.88 12.54
N PHE A 153 -10.27 1.77 11.67
CA PHE A 153 -8.91 1.65 11.17
C PHE A 153 -7.87 1.71 12.31
N LEU A 154 -6.93 0.75 12.31
CA LEU A 154 -6.07 0.45 13.46
C LEU A 154 -5.14 1.61 13.82
N ILE A 155 -4.55 2.26 12.82
CA ILE A 155 -3.63 3.39 12.97
C ILE A 155 -4.25 4.57 12.24
N HIS A 156 -4.75 5.56 12.97
CA HIS A 156 -5.61 6.61 12.40
C HIS A 156 -5.21 8.03 12.80
N ASN A 157 -4.02 8.21 13.37
CA ASN A 157 -3.44 9.52 13.63
C ASN A 157 -1.90 9.48 13.60
N CYS A 158 -1.27 10.67 13.56
CA CYS A 158 0.19 10.81 13.54
C CYS A 158 0.89 10.15 14.72
N GLU A 159 0.34 10.24 15.93
CA GLU A 159 0.98 9.75 17.16
C GLU A 159 1.10 8.22 17.11
N GLN A 160 0.02 7.53 16.75
CA GLN A 160 0.01 6.08 16.54
C GLN A 160 0.95 5.66 15.41
N LEU A 161 0.97 6.42 14.31
CA LEU A 161 1.83 6.13 13.16
C LEU A 161 3.32 6.20 13.52
N ILE A 162 3.72 7.24 14.26
CA ILE A 162 5.09 7.42 14.75
C ILE A 162 5.43 6.33 15.78
N GLN A 163 4.56 6.11 16.77
CA GLN A 163 4.79 5.09 17.80
C GLN A 163 4.97 3.70 17.19
N ALA A 164 4.14 3.32 16.22
CA ALA A 164 4.25 2.03 15.55
C ALA A 164 5.58 1.85 14.81
N LEU A 165 6.14 2.91 14.22
CA LEU A 165 7.45 2.86 13.58
C LEU A 165 8.59 2.75 14.61
N GLU A 166 8.49 3.49 15.71
CA GLU A 166 9.47 3.46 16.80
C GLU A 166 9.52 2.09 17.47
N ASP A 167 8.36 1.46 17.70
CA ASP A 167 8.25 0.13 18.29
C ASP A 167 8.81 -0.95 17.37
N LEU A 168 8.60 -0.82 16.05
CA LEU A 168 9.04 -1.79 15.06
C LEU A 168 10.58 -1.86 14.92
N GLN A 169 11.27 -0.74 15.13
CA GLN A 169 12.72 -0.60 15.01
C GLN A 169 13.33 -1.20 13.71
N HIS A 170 12.59 -1.12 12.60
CA HIS A 170 13.00 -1.74 11.33
C HIS A 170 13.53 -0.70 10.33
N SER A 171 14.81 -0.80 9.96
CA SER A 171 15.52 0.21 9.15
C SER A 171 15.01 0.39 7.70
N SER A 172 14.21 -0.56 7.21
CA SER A 172 13.67 -0.56 5.84
C SER A 172 12.17 -0.23 5.76
N VAL A 173 11.57 0.20 6.87
CA VAL A 173 10.17 0.65 6.93
C VAL A 173 10.11 2.16 7.12
N TYR A 174 9.19 2.80 6.41
CA TYR A 174 8.99 4.25 6.45
C TYR A 174 7.50 4.59 6.60
N LEU A 175 7.21 5.85 6.92
CA LEU A 175 5.84 6.35 6.98
C LEU A 175 5.39 6.86 5.61
N GLN A 176 4.17 6.51 5.22
CA GLN A 176 3.42 7.24 4.21
C GLN A 176 2.52 8.25 4.93
N TYR A 177 2.80 9.53 4.68
CA TYR A 177 2.10 10.64 5.32
C TYR A 177 1.09 11.25 4.35
N ASP A 178 -0.15 10.77 4.43
CA ASP A 178 -1.27 11.39 3.73
C ASP A 178 -1.90 12.49 4.60
N ILE A 179 -1.80 13.73 4.13
CA ILE A 179 -2.28 14.93 4.84
C ILE A 179 -3.81 14.92 4.98
N TYR A 180 -4.54 14.30 4.07
CA TYR A 180 -6.00 14.25 4.12
C TYR A 180 -6.51 13.45 5.33
N HIS A 181 -5.74 12.46 5.79
CA HIS A 181 -6.12 11.60 6.90
C HIS A 181 -5.78 12.16 8.29
N MET A 182 -5.09 13.30 8.36
CA MET A 182 -4.64 13.93 9.62
C MET A 182 -5.57 15.05 10.06
#